data_AF-A0A845C2Z6-F1
#
_entry.id   AF-A0A845C2Z6-F1
#
_cell.length_a   1.000
_cell.length_b   1.000
_cell.length_c   1.000
_cell.angle_alpha   90.00
_cell.angle_beta   90.00
_cell.angle_gamma   90.00
#
_symmetry.space_group_name_H-M   'P 1'
#
loop_
_entity.id
_entity.type
_entity.pdbx_description
1 polymer ?
#
loop_
_entity_poly.entity_id
_entity_poly.type
_entity_poly.pdbx_seq_one_letter_code
_entity_poly.pdbx_strand_id
1 'polypeptide(L)'
;MPGPPERLVVIAPDHGLVGETGTLTIRAEDRWGNASMPVHDRPKVRELYAEPAGPLLELGEAVVCADPPVVHVPVRYKASGLTRVEVHLPDSDLSTQSNPVRIATEPPKWRRFWGDMHSGQSEVGCGVGSMPEHFIYARDAAGLQFITHQGNDHYVSRDLWDLTRTETENFHEPGRFITFLGCEWSAPTSDGGDRNVFYRHDEPRLRRSGRFFQEDEPDPEPDLTTAEPFLEAMRHEPVLINMHVGGRPTNLDWHAPEIERLAEIHSTHGTSEWFVKDALRRGYRVGITAGTDGITGRPGACHPGWRNNRNVRNGLTAVYAEDLTRTGIWKALSARRCYATSGERIGLWFEVDGQPMGSLLTTAGDPLATIEVEGTAPLESVELLRDDRQICQWQLAEPSPAANGRHRVRLLWQGTAQRGTARAQRVTWDGSLNLDRGTLHAVEAVNFHGGEDRVDQPSGDRVAWRNATAGNRAGLVLEIEGDEHTMCSFNAPPIHFSFPLAHVLKAPLVRETGGLDCRVAIGPAPDNDAPTRASLTFRDVDALTGMQAYWVRITQIDQAQAWSSPVYVSRH
;
A
#
# COMPACT_ATOMS: atom_id res chain seq x y z
N MET A 1 24.88 -3.47 -3.38
CA MET A 1 25.28 -2.10 -3.78
C MET A 1 24.24 -1.56 -4.74
N PRO A 2 23.83 -0.29 -4.61
CA PRO A 2 22.87 0.33 -5.51
C PRO A 2 23.45 0.45 -6.94
N GLY A 3 22.58 0.26 -7.94
CA GLY A 3 22.86 0.53 -9.35
C GLY A 3 22.63 2.01 -9.73
N PRO A 4 22.69 2.34 -11.03
CA PRO A 4 22.34 3.67 -11.52
C PRO A 4 20.86 3.99 -11.23
N PRO A 5 20.51 5.29 -11.05
CA PRO A 5 19.13 5.70 -10.84
C PRO A 5 18.26 5.39 -12.08
N GLU A 6 17.11 4.77 -11.87
CA GLU A 6 16.11 4.50 -12.91
C GLU A 6 14.77 5.20 -12.64
N ARG A 7 14.52 5.61 -11.40
CA ARG A 7 13.33 6.39 -11.03
C ARG A 7 13.60 7.38 -9.91
N LEU A 8 12.76 8.40 -9.84
CA LEU A 8 12.77 9.41 -8.79
C LEU A 8 11.55 9.20 -7.87
N VAL A 9 11.74 9.36 -6.57
CA VAL A 9 10.68 9.36 -5.56
C VAL A 9 10.74 10.66 -4.77
N VAL A 10 9.59 11.33 -4.67
CA VAL A 10 9.44 12.60 -3.96
C VAL A 10 8.30 12.45 -2.96
N ILE A 11 8.60 12.70 -1.69
CA ILE A 11 7.67 12.58 -0.58
C ILE A 11 7.56 13.95 0.08
N ALA A 12 6.39 14.55 -0.03
CA ALA A 12 6.08 15.80 0.65
C ALA A 12 5.33 15.53 1.96
N PRO A 13 5.42 16.41 2.96
CA PRO A 13 4.64 16.25 4.16
C PRO A 13 3.16 16.43 3.83
N ASP A 14 2.35 15.50 4.32
CA ASP A 14 0.98 15.30 3.83
C ASP A 14 -0.01 16.40 4.27
N HIS A 15 -0.02 16.75 5.57
CA HIS A 15 -0.84 17.82 6.15
C HIS A 15 0.04 18.84 6.88
N GLY A 16 -0.13 20.13 6.58
CA GLY A 16 0.58 21.24 7.23
C GLY A 16 -0.33 22.37 7.69
N LEU A 17 0.14 23.19 8.63
CA LEU A 17 -0.48 24.46 9.00
C LEU A 17 0.29 25.64 8.46
N VAL A 18 -0.40 26.73 8.12
CA VAL A 18 0.26 27.98 7.73
C VAL A 18 1.25 28.41 8.81
N GLY A 19 2.52 28.58 8.43
CA GLY A 19 3.63 28.91 9.32
C GLY A 19 4.41 27.70 9.87
N GLU A 20 3.87 26.48 9.79
CA GLU A 20 4.62 25.26 10.14
C GLU A 20 5.72 24.99 9.09
N THR A 21 6.67 24.15 9.49
CA THR A 21 7.71 23.61 8.61
C THR A 21 7.61 22.10 8.52
N GLY A 22 7.71 21.57 7.32
CA GLY A 22 7.88 20.14 7.06
C GLY A 22 9.16 19.87 6.27
N THR A 23 9.34 18.62 5.86
CA THR A 23 10.48 18.16 5.07
C THR A 23 10.00 17.46 3.81
N LEU A 24 10.49 17.93 2.66
CA LEU A 24 10.40 17.22 1.39
C LEU A 24 11.56 16.23 1.31
N THR A 25 11.26 14.95 1.17
CA THR A 25 12.26 13.89 1.00
C THR A 25 12.33 13.47 -0.45
N ILE A 26 13.54 13.51 -1.02
CA ILE A 26 13.83 13.16 -2.41
C ILE A 26 14.83 12.02 -2.41
N ARG A 27 14.54 10.94 -3.13
CA ARG A 27 15.49 9.86 -3.36
C ARG A 27 15.37 9.34 -4.79
N ALA A 28 16.50 8.98 -5.38
CA ALA A 28 16.49 8.20 -6.61
C ALA A 28 16.60 6.72 -6.26
N GLU A 29 16.02 5.86 -7.10
CA GLU A 29 16.05 4.43 -6.90
C GLU A 29 16.53 3.72 -8.17
N ASP A 30 17.33 2.67 -7.98
CA ASP A 30 17.70 1.76 -9.06
C ASP A 30 16.56 0.80 -9.42
N ARG A 31 16.77 -0.07 -10.41
CA ARG A 31 15.78 -1.09 -10.84
C ARG A 31 15.28 -2.04 -9.74
N TRP A 32 16.02 -2.19 -8.64
CA TRP A 32 15.64 -3.05 -7.51
C TRP A 32 15.03 -2.25 -6.36
N GLY A 33 14.81 -0.95 -6.57
CA GLY A 33 14.32 -0.02 -5.56
C GLY A 33 15.37 0.31 -4.50
N ASN A 34 16.66 0.06 -4.73
CA ASN A 34 17.68 0.51 -3.79
C ASN A 34 17.81 2.03 -3.93
N ALA A 35 17.88 2.73 -2.82
CA ALA A 35 18.20 4.15 -2.85
C ALA A 35 19.59 4.31 -3.50
N SER A 36 19.64 5.03 -4.62
CA SER A 36 20.81 5.18 -5.47
C SER A 36 21.23 6.65 -5.52
N MET A 37 22.53 6.91 -5.40
CA MET A 37 23.12 8.23 -5.70
C MET A 37 23.08 8.48 -7.22
N PRO A 38 22.75 9.71 -7.65
CA PRO A 38 23.65 10.86 -7.48
C PRO A 38 22.89 12.15 -7.14
N VAL A 39 22.84 12.58 -5.88
CA VAL A 39 22.40 13.98 -5.61
C VAL A 39 23.60 14.84 -5.28
N HIS A 40 24.46 15.01 -6.29
CA HIS A 40 25.63 15.87 -6.21
C HIS A 40 25.37 17.32 -6.61
N ASP A 41 24.24 17.64 -7.24
CA ASP A 41 23.87 19.03 -7.50
C ASP A 41 22.38 19.23 -7.25
N ARG A 42 22.08 20.25 -6.45
CA ARG A 42 20.77 20.64 -5.90
C ARG A 42 19.62 20.30 -6.88
N PRO A 43 18.71 19.36 -6.54
CA PRO A 43 17.61 19.01 -7.42
C PRO A 43 16.77 20.24 -7.75
N LYS A 44 16.29 20.37 -8.99
CA LYS A 44 15.40 21.46 -9.37
C LYS A 44 14.01 21.13 -8.85
N VAL A 45 13.60 21.86 -7.81
CA VAL A 45 12.29 21.68 -7.17
C VAL A 45 11.37 22.80 -7.63
N ARG A 46 10.20 22.43 -8.15
CA ARG A 46 9.17 23.35 -8.61
C ARG A 46 7.85 23.01 -7.95
N GLU A 47 7.14 24.01 -7.42
CA GLU A 47 5.76 23.82 -6.99
C GLU A 47 4.84 23.68 -8.21
N LEU A 48 4.02 22.64 -8.22
CA LEU A 48 2.96 22.43 -9.21
C LEU A 48 1.61 22.56 -8.55
N TYR A 49 0.72 23.27 -9.22
CA TYR A 49 -0.70 23.35 -8.88
C TYR A 49 -0.94 23.96 -7.51
N ALA A 50 -1.24 25.26 -7.47
CA ALA A 50 -1.67 25.92 -6.24
C ALA A 50 -3.17 26.24 -6.36
N GLU A 51 -3.97 25.67 -5.48
CA GLU A 51 -5.34 26.13 -5.25
C GLU A 51 -5.42 26.72 -3.83
N PRO A 52 -5.56 28.06 -3.67
CA PRO A 52 -5.69 29.09 -4.71
C PRO A 52 -4.37 29.41 -5.42
N ALA A 53 -4.43 30.09 -6.57
CA ALA A 53 -3.26 30.48 -7.34
C ALA A 53 -2.29 31.36 -6.52
N GLY A 54 -1.04 30.93 -6.40
CA GLY A 54 0.03 31.61 -5.65
C GLY A 54 0.98 30.60 -5.00
N PRO A 55 2.17 30.98 -4.53
CA PRO A 55 3.08 30.06 -3.87
C PRO A 55 2.51 29.64 -2.51
N LEU A 56 2.25 28.34 -2.31
CA LEU A 56 1.83 27.84 -0.99
C LEU A 56 3.03 27.38 -0.16
N LEU A 57 4.16 27.09 -0.80
CA LEU A 57 5.36 26.56 -0.17
C LEU A 57 6.54 27.51 -0.32
N GLU A 58 7.39 27.56 0.70
CA GLU A 58 8.73 28.15 0.66
C GLU A 58 9.78 27.07 0.93
N LEU A 59 10.63 26.84 -0.07
CA LEU A 59 11.67 25.82 -0.02
C LEU A 59 12.95 26.38 0.59
N GLY A 60 13.50 25.68 1.58
CA GLY A 60 14.78 25.96 2.20
C GLY A 60 15.96 25.41 1.40
N GLU A 61 17.16 25.47 2.01
CA GLU A 61 18.35 24.88 1.42
C GLU A 61 18.32 23.35 1.52
N ALA A 62 18.63 22.68 0.40
CA ALA A 62 18.67 21.23 0.33
C ALA A 62 19.84 20.65 1.13
N VAL A 63 19.56 19.62 1.93
CA VAL A 63 20.53 18.88 2.73
C VAL A 63 20.69 17.49 2.12
N VAL A 64 21.92 17.12 1.76
CA VAL A 64 22.25 15.81 1.20
C VAL A 64 22.69 14.87 2.33
N CYS A 65 22.05 13.72 2.42
CA CYS A 65 22.40 12.63 3.33
C CYS A 65 23.05 11.51 2.54
N ALA A 66 24.15 10.95 3.05
CA ALA A 66 24.88 9.88 2.38
C ALA A 66 24.29 8.49 2.65
N ASP A 67 23.70 8.29 3.83
CA ASP A 67 23.22 6.98 4.28
C ASP A 67 21.95 7.10 5.15
N PRO A 68 20.77 6.71 4.65
CA PRO A 68 20.51 6.34 3.26
C PRO A 68 20.73 7.54 2.31
N PRO A 69 21.06 7.30 1.02
CA PRO A 69 21.30 8.38 0.06
C PRO A 69 19.99 9.09 -0.30
N VAL A 70 19.77 10.24 0.33
CA VAL A 70 18.53 11.04 0.22
C VAL A 70 18.85 12.53 0.25
N VAL A 71 17.91 13.34 -0.23
CA VAL A 71 17.94 14.79 -0.07
C VAL A 71 16.70 15.27 0.66
N HIS A 72 16.93 16.05 1.70
CA HIS A 72 15.89 16.70 2.48
C HIS A 72 15.87 18.19 2.15
N VAL A 73 14.70 18.70 1.81
CA VAL A 73 14.48 20.14 1.60
C VAL A 73 13.46 20.60 2.64
N PRO A 74 13.84 21.51 3.57
CA PRO A 74 12.87 22.13 4.46
C PRO A 74 11.79 22.86 3.67
N VAL A 75 10.54 22.75 4.10
CA VAL A 75 9.40 23.40 3.43
C VAL A 75 8.61 24.18 4.48
N ARG A 76 8.48 25.49 4.31
CA ARG A 76 7.59 26.34 5.11
C ARG A 76 6.26 26.54 4.39
N TYR A 77 5.16 26.36 5.09
CA TYR A 77 3.81 26.59 4.53
C TYR A 77 3.43 28.06 4.62
N LYS A 78 3.20 28.72 3.47
CA LYS A 78 2.91 30.16 3.39
C LYS A 78 1.42 30.48 3.34
N ALA A 79 0.62 29.61 2.73
CA ALA A 79 -0.80 29.83 2.55
C ALA A 79 -1.58 28.50 2.57
N SER A 80 -2.83 28.56 3.00
CA SER A 80 -3.73 27.41 3.00
C SER A 80 -4.12 27.02 1.57
N GLY A 81 -4.29 25.74 1.33
CA GLY A 81 -4.65 25.22 0.02
C GLY A 81 -4.25 23.76 -0.17
N LEU A 82 -4.27 23.31 -1.41
CA LEU A 82 -3.77 22.00 -1.82
C LEU A 82 -2.72 22.20 -2.91
N THR A 83 -1.57 21.53 -2.77
CA THR A 83 -0.46 21.63 -3.74
C THR A 83 0.30 20.34 -3.90
N ARG A 84 1.18 20.29 -4.90
CA ARG A 84 2.18 19.24 -5.12
C ARG A 84 3.52 19.85 -5.44
N VAL A 85 4.56 19.05 -5.28
CA VAL A 85 5.92 19.42 -5.65
C VAL A 85 6.39 18.54 -6.79
N GLU A 86 6.81 19.14 -7.89
CA GLU A 86 7.55 18.48 -8.96
C GLU A 86 9.04 18.61 -8.71
N VAL A 87 9.74 17.51 -8.93
CA VAL A 87 11.20 17.49 -8.85
C VAL A 87 11.73 16.92 -10.14
N HIS A 88 12.75 17.60 -10.66
CA HIS A 88 13.54 17.14 -11.79
C HIS A 88 15.01 17.01 -11.36
N LEU A 89 15.61 15.86 -11.66
CA LEU A 89 17.03 15.63 -11.43
C LEU A 89 17.84 16.28 -12.56
N PRO A 90 18.79 17.18 -12.24
CA PRO A 90 19.68 17.77 -13.24
C PRO A 90 20.42 16.69 -14.05
N ASP A 91 20.69 16.99 -15.33
CA ASP A 91 21.46 16.13 -16.24
C ASP A 91 20.88 14.71 -16.43
N SER A 92 19.58 14.53 -16.16
CA SER A 92 18.83 13.30 -16.41
C SER A 92 17.42 13.63 -16.90
N ASP A 93 16.74 12.69 -17.53
CA ASP A 93 15.31 12.82 -17.88
C ASP A 93 14.37 12.47 -16.72
N LEU A 94 14.91 12.17 -15.53
CA LEU A 94 14.12 11.74 -14.38
C LEU A 94 13.39 12.91 -13.74
N SER A 95 12.07 12.80 -13.69
CA SER A 95 11.19 13.73 -12.98
C SER A 95 10.00 12.99 -12.38
N THR A 96 9.41 13.54 -11.33
CA THR A 96 8.18 13.02 -10.73
C THR A 96 7.48 14.09 -9.88
N GLN A 97 6.25 13.82 -9.47
CA GLN A 97 5.48 14.64 -8.56
C GLN A 97 5.37 13.99 -7.17
N SER A 98 5.28 14.83 -6.14
CA SER A 98 4.99 14.38 -4.79
C SER A 98 3.54 13.91 -4.63
N ASN A 99 3.27 13.28 -3.49
CA ASN A 99 1.92 13.19 -2.95
C ASN A 99 1.29 14.58 -2.75
N PRO A 100 -0.06 14.66 -2.71
CA PRO A 100 -0.76 15.89 -2.36
C PRO A 100 -0.36 16.42 -0.97
N VAL A 101 -0.31 17.74 -0.85
CA VAL A 101 0.00 18.45 0.39
C VAL A 101 -1.18 19.36 0.74
N ARG A 102 -1.90 19.03 1.81
CA ARG A 102 -3.02 19.85 2.32
C ARG A 102 -2.52 20.82 3.39
N ILE A 103 -2.79 22.10 3.20
CA ILE A 103 -2.38 23.16 4.11
C ILE A 103 -3.63 23.84 4.67
N ALA A 104 -3.78 23.81 5.99
CA ALA A 104 -4.90 24.46 6.68
C ALA A 104 -4.44 25.73 7.42
N THR A 105 -5.36 26.66 7.62
CA THR A 105 -5.12 27.86 8.44
C THR A 105 -5.18 27.54 9.93
N GLU A 106 -6.05 26.60 10.31
CA GLU A 106 -6.29 26.18 11.69
C GLU A 106 -6.05 24.66 11.82
N PRO A 107 -5.61 24.17 13.00
CA PRO A 107 -5.40 22.74 13.23
C PRO A 107 -6.69 21.95 13.00
N PRO A 108 -6.70 20.97 12.07
CA PRO A 108 -7.86 20.09 11.92
C PRO A 108 -7.98 19.19 13.16
N LYS A 109 -9.20 18.71 13.44
CA LYS A 109 -9.46 17.75 14.53
C LYS A 109 -8.54 16.53 14.44
N TRP A 110 -8.32 16.04 13.22
CA TRP A 110 -7.42 14.93 12.94
C TRP A 110 -6.51 15.28 11.77
N ARG A 111 -5.22 14.96 11.92
CA ARG A 111 -4.23 14.98 10.86
C ARG A 111 -4.01 13.56 10.34
N ARG A 112 -3.66 13.43 9.07
CA ARG A 112 -3.24 12.17 8.48
C ARG A 112 -1.74 11.97 8.70
N PHE A 113 -1.37 10.81 9.20
CA PHE A 113 0.01 10.37 9.36
C PHE A 113 0.21 9.03 8.66
N TRP A 114 1.38 8.87 8.05
CA TRP A 114 1.78 7.67 7.31
C TRP A 114 2.73 6.83 8.15
N GLY A 115 2.52 5.52 8.15
CA GLY A 115 3.38 4.61 8.88
C GLY A 115 3.32 3.18 8.37
N ASP A 116 4.18 2.37 8.97
CA ASP A 116 4.36 0.98 8.60
C ASP A 116 4.33 0.11 9.85
N MET A 117 3.20 -0.55 10.02
CA MET A 117 2.92 -1.35 11.20
C MET A 117 3.56 -2.73 11.09
N HIS A 118 3.62 -3.27 9.88
CA HIS A 118 4.29 -4.51 9.58
C HIS A 118 5.61 -4.23 8.85
N SER A 119 6.51 -3.46 9.47
CA SER A 119 7.61 -2.85 8.72
C SER A 119 8.71 -3.82 8.27
N GLY A 120 8.66 -5.05 8.77
CA GLY A 120 9.57 -6.13 8.42
C GLY A 120 10.64 -6.37 9.47
N GLN A 121 11.74 -6.95 9.02
CA GLN A 121 12.78 -7.54 9.87
C GLN A 121 14.17 -7.00 9.51
N SER A 122 15.08 -7.10 10.47
CA SER A 122 16.48 -6.64 10.40
C SER A 122 17.39 -7.82 10.81
N GLU A 123 18.59 -7.54 11.33
CA GLU A 123 19.42 -8.50 12.05
C GLU A 123 18.66 -9.22 13.19
N VAL A 124 17.61 -8.58 13.73
CA VAL A 124 16.63 -9.23 14.59
C VAL A 124 15.53 -9.84 13.72
N GLY A 125 15.46 -11.17 13.71
CA GLY A 125 14.57 -11.95 12.84
C GLY A 125 15.35 -12.61 11.70
N CYS A 126 14.91 -12.41 10.46
CA CYS A 126 15.53 -13.00 9.26
C CYS A 126 15.85 -11.98 8.16
N GLY A 127 15.97 -10.70 8.52
CA GLY A 127 16.25 -9.59 7.61
C GLY A 127 17.74 -9.29 7.41
N VAL A 128 17.99 -8.17 6.75
CA VAL A 128 19.32 -7.58 6.58
C VAL A 128 19.32 -6.15 7.10
N GLY A 129 20.51 -5.67 7.47
CA GLY A 129 20.68 -4.36 8.09
C GLY A 129 20.48 -4.41 9.60
N SER A 130 21.07 -3.44 10.28
CA SER A 130 20.96 -3.32 11.74
C SER A 130 19.60 -2.75 12.16
N MET A 131 19.25 -2.91 13.44
CA MET A 131 18.06 -2.28 14.02
C MET A 131 18.04 -0.74 13.84
N PRO A 132 19.14 0.00 14.11
CA PRO A 132 19.21 1.43 13.82
C PRO A 132 18.97 1.78 12.35
N GLU A 133 19.58 1.07 11.41
CA GLU A 133 19.41 1.30 9.97
C GLU A 133 17.94 1.17 9.55
N HIS A 134 17.21 0.21 10.12
CA HIS A 134 15.79 0.02 9.87
C HIS A 134 14.96 1.27 10.25
N PHE A 135 15.18 1.83 11.43
CA PHE A 135 14.48 3.04 11.89
C PHE A 135 14.90 4.29 11.11
N ILE A 136 16.20 4.45 10.83
CA ILE A 136 16.74 5.56 10.04
C ILE A 136 16.12 5.53 8.63
N TYR A 137 16.09 4.37 7.98
CA TYR A 137 15.54 4.24 6.63
C TYR A 137 14.06 4.62 6.60
N ALA A 138 13.28 4.14 7.57
CA ALA A 138 11.85 4.47 7.70
C ALA A 138 11.60 5.98 7.83
N ARG A 139 12.36 6.64 8.72
CA ARG A 139 12.22 8.08 8.99
C ARG A 139 12.71 8.92 7.81
N ASP A 140 13.92 8.65 7.35
CA ASP A 140 14.66 9.59 6.51
C ASP A 140 14.55 9.29 5.02
N ALA A 141 14.48 8.01 4.62
CA ALA A 141 14.28 7.63 3.22
C ALA A 141 12.81 7.42 2.89
N ALA A 142 12.08 6.65 3.71
CA ALA A 142 10.69 6.36 3.46
C ALA A 142 9.75 7.48 3.92
N GLY A 143 10.19 8.45 4.73
CA GLY A 143 9.37 9.59 5.16
C GLY A 143 8.15 9.16 5.98
N LEU A 144 8.29 8.15 6.83
CA LEU A 144 7.23 7.68 7.73
C LEU A 144 7.22 8.49 9.03
N GLN A 145 6.03 8.65 9.61
CA GLN A 145 5.84 9.31 10.91
C GLN A 145 5.69 8.30 12.06
N PHE A 146 5.33 7.05 11.77
CA PHE A 146 5.31 6.00 12.78
C PHE A 146 5.68 4.64 12.20
N ILE A 147 6.26 3.77 13.04
CA ILE A 147 6.75 2.45 12.63
C ILE A 147 6.77 1.47 13.79
N THR A 148 6.77 0.17 13.47
CA THR A 148 7.11 -0.89 14.43
C THR A 148 7.98 -1.94 13.77
N HIS A 149 9.05 -2.39 14.45
CA HIS A 149 9.81 -3.55 14.00
C HIS A 149 9.04 -4.83 14.31
N GLN A 150 9.08 -5.81 13.40
CA GLN A 150 8.24 -7.00 13.44
C GLN A 150 9.06 -8.27 13.14
N GLY A 151 10.12 -8.49 13.92
CA GLY A 151 10.88 -9.74 13.87
C GLY A 151 9.99 -10.95 14.22
N ASN A 152 10.16 -12.07 13.50
CA ASN A 152 9.49 -13.32 13.88
C ASN A 152 9.97 -13.76 15.26
N ASP A 153 9.05 -13.83 16.21
CA ASP A 153 9.31 -14.09 17.62
C ASP A 153 10.14 -15.36 17.89
N HIS A 154 9.96 -16.43 17.10
CA HIS A 154 10.72 -17.68 17.25
C HIS A 154 12.20 -17.59 16.84
N TYR A 155 12.63 -16.50 16.20
CA TYR A 155 14.05 -16.19 15.95
C TYR A 155 14.65 -15.24 16.99
N VAL A 156 13.85 -14.71 17.93
CA VAL A 156 14.27 -13.63 18.82
C VAL A 156 14.60 -14.18 20.21
N SER A 157 15.89 -14.22 20.55
CA SER A 157 16.33 -14.50 21.92
C SER A 157 16.04 -13.33 22.87
N ARG A 158 16.25 -13.53 24.17
CA ARG A 158 16.10 -12.43 25.17
C ARG A 158 16.99 -11.24 24.85
N ASP A 159 18.27 -11.46 24.54
CA ASP A 159 19.21 -10.38 24.23
C ASP A 159 18.77 -9.60 22.98
N LEU A 160 18.23 -10.30 21.97
CA LEU A 160 17.69 -9.65 20.77
C LEU A 160 16.38 -8.89 21.06
N TRP A 161 15.57 -9.37 22.00
CA TRP A 161 14.37 -8.65 22.46
C TRP A 161 14.75 -7.38 23.22
N ASP A 162 15.74 -7.44 24.10
CA ASP A 162 16.26 -6.28 24.83
C ASP A 162 16.88 -5.24 23.89
N LEU A 163 17.59 -5.68 22.85
CA LEU A 163 18.03 -4.80 21.76
C LEU A 163 16.82 -4.13 21.08
N THR A 164 15.78 -4.90 20.74
CA THR A 164 14.57 -4.38 20.09
C THR A 164 13.89 -3.31 20.95
N ARG A 165 13.73 -3.56 22.26
CA ARG A 165 13.18 -2.62 23.23
C ARG A 165 13.99 -1.34 23.31
N THR A 166 15.31 -1.48 23.44
CA THR A 166 16.25 -0.37 23.55
C THR A 166 16.22 0.52 22.31
N GLU A 167 16.36 -0.07 21.12
CA GLU A 167 16.38 0.70 19.87
C GLU A 167 15.02 1.31 19.54
N THR A 168 13.91 0.63 19.85
CA THR A 168 12.58 1.21 19.74
C THR A 168 12.47 2.50 20.54
N GLU A 169 12.97 2.54 21.78
CA GLU A 169 12.92 3.75 22.60
C GLU A 169 13.92 4.81 22.11
N ASN A 170 15.14 4.43 21.73
CA ASN A 170 16.18 5.35 21.25
C ASN A 170 15.73 6.17 20.03
N PHE A 171 14.94 5.57 19.14
CA PHE A 171 14.43 6.24 17.95
C PHE A 171 13.07 6.93 18.14
N HIS A 172 12.51 6.89 19.35
CA HIS A 172 11.25 7.57 19.61
C HIS A 172 11.45 9.10 19.72
N GLU A 173 10.87 9.83 18.79
CA GLU A 173 10.90 11.29 18.77
C GLU A 173 9.46 11.86 18.72
N PRO A 174 8.83 12.16 19.87
CA PRO A 174 7.49 12.73 19.91
C PRO A 174 7.34 13.96 18.99
N GLY A 175 6.25 14.01 18.22
CA GLY A 175 6.00 15.07 17.25
C GLY A 175 6.75 14.95 15.92
N ARG A 176 7.64 13.95 15.77
CA ARG A 176 8.42 13.73 14.54
C ARG A 176 8.39 12.28 14.05
N PHE A 177 8.70 11.32 14.91
CA PHE A 177 8.82 9.91 14.57
C PHE A 177 8.43 9.00 15.75
N ILE A 178 7.35 8.23 15.57
CA ILE A 178 6.72 7.45 16.64
C ILE A 178 7.01 5.97 16.45
N THR A 179 7.78 5.40 17.36
CA THR A 179 8.09 3.97 17.37
C THR A 179 7.17 3.25 18.36
N PHE A 180 6.72 2.05 18.00
CA PHE A 180 6.12 1.11 18.95
C PHE A 180 6.94 -0.17 19.01
N LEU A 181 7.03 -0.73 20.21
CA LEU A 181 7.60 -2.05 20.41
C LEU A 181 6.67 -3.08 19.78
N GLY A 182 7.22 -4.05 19.06
CA GLY A 182 6.43 -5.04 18.36
C GLY A 182 7.21 -6.29 18.00
N CYS A 183 6.47 -7.34 17.67
CA CYS A 183 6.99 -8.61 17.18
C CYS A 183 5.92 -9.33 16.34
N GLU A 184 6.35 -10.16 15.41
CA GLU A 184 5.46 -11.04 14.68
C GLU A 184 5.36 -12.37 15.44
N TRP A 185 4.26 -12.62 16.14
CA TRP A 185 3.99 -13.92 16.75
C TRP A 185 3.67 -14.92 15.64
N SER A 186 4.57 -15.89 15.43
CA SER A 186 4.65 -16.59 14.15
C SER A 186 4.42 -18.11 14.25
N ALA A 187 3.31 -18.50 14.90
CA ALA A 187 2.93 -19.90 15.02
C ALA A 187 2.51 -20.50 13.66
N PRO A 188 2.63 -21.83 13.45
CA PRO A 188 2.00 -22.50 12.31
C PRO A 188 0.53 -22.10 12.15
N THR A 189 0.04 -22.01 10.90
CA THR A 189 -1.37 -21.64 10.64
C THR A 189 -2.36 -22.61 11.31
N SER A 190 -2.01 -23.89 11.47
CA SER A 190 -2.83 -24.85 12.24
C SER A 190 -2.96 -24.50 13.72
N ASP A 191 -1.98 -23.79 14.28
CA ASP A 191 -1.91 -23.42 15.69
C ASP A 191 -2.30 -21.96 15.91
N GLY A 192 -2.51 -21.18 14.85
CA GLY A 192 -2.94 -19.80 14.96
C GLY A 192 -2.54 -18.92 13.78
N GLY A 193 -1.37 -19.15 13.19
CA GLY A 193 -0.80 -18.29 12.15
C GLY A 193 -0.26 -16.95 12.67
N ASP A 194 0.48 -16.27 11.80
CA ASP A 194 1.22 -15.05 12.09
C ASP A 194 0.29 -13.93 12.59
N ARG A 195 0.76 -13.16 13.57
CA ARG A 195 0.10 -11.99 14.17
C ARG A 195 1.13 -10.92 14.50
N ASN A 196 1.01 -9.73 13.92
CA ASN A 196 1.85 -8.62 14.35
C ASN A 196 1.32 -8.05 15.67
N VAL A 197 2.14 -8.06 16.70
CA VAL A 197 1.82 -7.53 18.04
C VAL A 197 2.39 -6.12 18.17
N PHE A 198 1.60 -5.23 18.75
CA PHE A 198 1.92 -3.83 18.97
C PHE A 198 1.75 -3.51 20.45
N TYR A 199 2.85 -3.28 21.16
CA TYR A 199 2.80 -2.94 22.58
C TYR A 199 2.65 -1.44 22.76
N ARG A 200 1.71 -1.02 23.61
CA ARG A 200 1.54 0.39 23.97
C ARG A 200 2.72 0.93 24.81
N HIS A 201 3.31 0.05 25.59
CA HIS A 201 4.36 0.33 26.55
C HIS A 201 5.52 -0.64 26.34
N ASP A 202 6.64 -0.38 27.00
CA ASP A 202 7.72 -1.35 27.07
C ASP A 202 7.23 -2.66 27.72
N GLU A 203 7.68 -3.80 27.19
CA GLU A 203 7.32 -5.14 27.65
C GLU A 203 8.59 -5.99 27.71
N PRO A 204 9.11 -6.30 28.90
CA PRO A 204 10.30 -7.14 29.03
C PRO A 204 10.09 -8.58 28.59
N ARG A 205 8.84 -9.07 28.60
CA ARG A 205 8.54 -10.47 28.29
C ARG A 205 8.05 -10.64 26.85
N LEU A 206 8.86 -11.30 26.03
CA LEU A 206 8.44 -11.79 24.73
C LEU A 206 7.68 -13.14 24.87
N ARG A 207 6.37 -13.12 24.65
CA ARG A 207 5.53 -14.33 24.64
C ARG A 207 5.58 -15.01 23.27
N ARG A 208 6.53 -15.93 23.09
CA ARG A 208 6.83 -16.55 21.78
C ARG A 208 5.85 -17.66 21.38
N SER A 209 5.78 -17.90 20.08
CA SER A 209 5.13 -19.01 19.39
C SER A 209 5.99 -20.28 19.33
N GLY A 210 7.27 -20.17 19.66
CA GLY A 210 8.24 -21.26 19.68
C GLY A 210 9.68 -20.73 19.67
N ARG A 211 10.64 -21.64 19.48
CA ARG A 211 12.07 -21.32 19.46
C ARG A 211 12.76 -22.05 18.32
N PHE A 212 13.48 -21.30 17.49
CA PHE A 212 14.29 -21.86 16.40
C PHE A 212 15.73 -22.15 16.85
N PHE A 213 16.28 -21.31 17.71
CA PHE A 213 17.63 -21.44 18.25
C PHE A 213 17.62 -22.00 19.67
N GLN A 214 18.66 -22.74 20.01
CA GLN A 214 18.91 -23.14 21.40
C GLN A 214 19.46 -21.92 22.17
N GLU A 215 18.89 -21.66 23.34
CA GLU A 215 19.31 -20.58 24.22
C GLU A 215 19.99 -21.17 25.46
N ASP A 216 21.11 -20.59 25.87
CA ASP A 216 21.83 -21.01 27.07
C ASP A 216 21.02 -20.74 28.33
N GLU A 217 20.28 -19.64 28.33
CA GLU A 217 19.35 -19.27 29.39
C GLU A 217 17.96 -18.97 28.79
N PRO A 218 17.02 -19.93 28.82
CA PRO A 218 15.67 -19.71 28.28
C PRO A 218 14.82 -18.86 29.23
N ASP A 219 13.78 -18.19 28.69
CA ASP A 219 12.79 -17.49 29.51
C ASP A 219 12.21 -18.38 30.62
N PRO A 220 12.02 -17.83 31.84
CA PRO A 220 11.51 -18.60 32.96
C PRO A 220 10.04 -18.99 32.78
N GLU A 221 9.31 -18.28 31.93
CA GLU A 221 7.92 -18.56 31.59
C GLU A 221 7.82 -19.30 30.25
N PRO A 222 6.87 -20.25 30.11
CA PRO A 222 6.73 -21.04 28.91
C PRO A 222 6.28 -20.19 27.70
N ASP A 223 6.67 -20.65 26.51
CA ASP A 223 6.19 -20.12 25.24
C ASP A 223 4.70 -20.43 25.07
N LEU A 224 3.99 -19.55 24.35
CA LEU A 224 2.58 -19.67 24.01
C LEU A 224 2.46 -20.07 22.54
N THR A 225 2.54 -21.37 22.28
CA THR A 225 2.72 -21.92 20.92
C THR A 225 1.43 -22.06 20.11
N THR A 226 0.27 -21.80 20.71
CA THR A 226 -1.06 -21.89 20.07
C THR A 226 -1.89 -20.64 20.36
N ALA A 227 -2.83 -20.33 19.47
CA ALA A 227 -3.59 -19.08 19.47
C ALA A 227 -4.45 -18.91 20.72
N GLU A 228 -5.09 -19.96 21.22
CA GLU A 228 -5.99 -19.86 22.37
C GLU A 228 -5.26 -19.37 23.65
N PRO A 229 -4.19 -20.02 24.15
CA PRO A 229 -3.45 -19.51 25.31
C PRO A 229 -2.71 -18.19 25.02
N PHE A 230 -2.27 -17.97 23.78
CA PHE A 230 -1.66 -16.69 23.39
C PHE A 230 -2.65 -15.54 23.50
N LEU A 231 -3.81 -15.63 22.84
CA LEU A 231 -4.82 -14.58 22.85
C LEU A 231 -5.40 -14.37 24.26
N GLU A 232 -5.59 -15.43 25.05
CA GLU A 232 -6.03 -15.29 26.45
C GLU A 232 -4.99 -14.57 27.32
N ALA A 233 -3.69 -14.76 27.08
CA ALA A 233 -2.68 -13.99 27.80
C ALA A 233 -2.65 -12.53 27.32
N MET A 234 -2.68 -12.31 26.01
CA MET A 234 -2.49 -11.00 25.40
C MET A 234 -3.68 -10.04 25.58
N ARG A 235 -4.91 -10.53 25.77
CA ARG A 235 -6.08 -9.66 26.02
C ARG A 235 -6.01 -8.86 27.32
N HIS A 236 -5.17 -9.29 28.26
CA HIS A 236 -4.93 -8.58 29.52
C HIS A 236 -3.79 -7.56 29.40
N GLU A 237 -3.06 -7.56 28.28
CA GLU A 237 -1.98 -6.62 28.00
C GLU A 237 -2.48 -5.43 27.16
N PRO A 238 -1.85 -4.25 27.29
CA PRO A 238 -2.17 -3.09 26.48
C PRO A 238 -1.55 -3.25 25.08
N VAL A 239 -2.10 -4.18 24.29
CA VAL A 239 -1.65 -4.53 22.95
C VAL A 239 -2.73 -4.27 21.89
N LEU A 240 -2.29 -3.98 20.68
CA LEU A 240 -3.08 -4.18 19.46
C LEU A 240 -2.45 -5.31 18.66
N ILE A 241 -3.27 -6.01 17.89
CA ILE A 241 -2.82 -7.07 16.99
C ILE A 241 -3.35 -6.77 15.59
N ASN A 242 -2.44 -6.85 14.61
CA ASN A 242 -2.74 -6.79 13.19
C ASN A 242 -2.65 -8.20 12.59
N MET A 243 -3.79 -8.72 12.14
CA MET A 243 -3.86 -10.01 11.45
C MET A 243 -3.41 -9.84 10.01
N HIS A 244 -2.70 -10.80 9.43
CA HIS A 244 -2.16 -10.65 8.07
C HIS A 244 -1.92 -11.98 7.37
N VAL A 245 -1.64 -11.89 6.07
CA VAL A 245 -1.27 -13.02 5.22
C VAL A 245 0.25 -13.04 5.04
N GLY A 246 0.96 -13.56 6.04
CA GLY A 246 2.41 -13.68 6.09
C GLY A 246 2.95 -15.00 5.55
N GLY A 247 4.04 -15.48 6.16
CA GLY A 247 4.63 -16.79 5.88
C GLY A 247 3.75 -17.94 6.35
N ARG A 248 2.91 -17.68 7.36
CA ARG A 248 1.89 -18.56 7.94
C ARG A 248 0.64 -17.68 8.13
N PRO A 249 -0.28 -17.63 7.15
CA PRO A 249 -1.45 -16.75 7.23
C PRO A 249 -2.18 -16.91 8.57
N THR A 250 -2.65 -15.79 9.16
CA THR A 250 -3.45 -15.84 10.39
C THR A 250 -4.65 -16.75 10.18
N ASN A 251 -4.82 -17.71 11.08
CA ASN A 251 -6.04 -18.51 11.10
C ASN A 251 -7.16 -17.72 11.76
N LEU A 252 -8.16 -17.37 10.96
CA LEU A 252 -9.33 -16.61 11.37
C LEU A 252 -10.35 -17.43 12.18
N ASP A 253 -10.08 -18.68 12.56
CA ASP A 253 -10.93 -19.44 13.48
C ASP A 253 -10.76 -18.99 14.93
N TRP A 254 -9.61 -18.41 15.29
CA TRP A 254 -9.37 -17.78 16.59
C TRP A 254 -9.37 -16.28 16.47
N HIS A 255 -10.15 -15.61 17.34
CA HIS A 255 -10.23 -14.17 17.36
C HIS A 255 -10.48 -13.57 18.74
N ALA A 256 -9.72 -12.53 19.10
CA ALA A 256 -9.89 -11.71 20.29
C ALA A 256 -10.23 -10.26 19.89
N PRO A 257 -11.52 -9.91 19.71
CA PRO A 257 -11.95 -8.62 19.13
C PRO A 257 -11.51 -7.38 19.93
N GLU A 258 -11.16 -7.54 21.20
CA GLU A 258 -10.65 -6.48 22.05
C GLU A 258 -9.27 -5.96 21.60
N ILE A 259 -8.41 -6.83 21.06
CA ILE A 259 -7.01 -6.56 20.71
C ILE A 259 -6.73 -6.75 19.21
N GLU A 260 -7.36 -7.72 18.54
CA GLU A 260 -7.23 -7.98 17.09
C GLU A 260 -8.11 -7.04 16.28
N ARG A 261 -7.79 -5.76 16.32
CA ARG A 261 -8.62 -4.72 15.73
C ARG A 261 -8.27 -4.41 14.29
N LEU A 262 -7.21 -4.98 13.74
CA LEU A 262 -6.64 -4.59 12.46
C LEU A 262 -6.41 -5.82 11.57
N ALA A 263 -6.60 -5.64 10.27
CA ALA A 263 -6.34 -6.65 9.25
C ALA A 263 -5.56 -6.04 8.07
N GLU A 264 -4.41 -6.62 7.78
CA GLU A 264 -3.55 -6.23 6.68
C GLU A 264 -4.11 -6.73 5.35
N ILE A 265 -4.38 -5.79 4.44
CA ILE A 265 -4.87 -6.11 3.10
C ILE A 265 -3.74 -6.22 2.07
N HIS A 266 -2.60 -5.58 2.31
CA HIS A 266 -1.53 -5.51 1.33
C HIS A 266 -0.16 -5.46 2.02
N SER A 267 0.77 -6.28 1.53
CA SER A 267 2.19 -6.24 1.87
C SER A 267 3.03 -6.79 0.73
N THR A 268 4.34 -6.88 0.90
CA THR A 268 5.22 -7.48 -0.12
C THR A 268 4.90 -8.96 -0.42
N HIS A 269 4.10 -9.63 0.41
CA HIS A 269 3.54 -10.96 0.11
C HIS A 269 2.49 -10.94 -1.03
N GLY A 270 1.68 -9.89 -1.12
CA GLY A 270 0.60 -9.75 -2.10
C GLY A 270 -0.54 -8.85 -1.61
N THR A 271 -1.50 -8.58 -2.50
CA THR A 271 -2.79 -7.97 -2.16
C THR A 271 -3.78 -9.06 -1.77
N SER A 272 -4.13 -9.14 -0.49
CA SER A 272 -5.00 -10.17 0.08
C SER A 272 -6.39 -9.65 0.43
N GLU A 273 -7.09 -8.98 -0.49
CA GLU A 273 -8.46 -8.48 -0.26
C GLU A 273 -9.43 -9.61 0.15
N TRP A 274 -9.21 -10.83 -0.34
CA TRP A 274 -9.96 -12.02 0.06
C TRP A 274 -9.89 -12.29 1.57
N PHE A 275 -8.75 -11.99 2.23
CA PHE A 275 -8.54 -12.23 3.65
C PHE A 275 -9.39 -11.28 4.50
N VAL A 276 -9.43 -10.00 4.12
CA VAL A 276 -10.32 -9.01 4.76
C VAL A 276 -11.79 -9.39 4.56
N LYS A 277 -12.19 -9.78 3.33
CA LYS A 277 -13.55 -10.25 3.07
C LYS A 277 -13.92 -11.46 3.92
N ASP A 278 -13.01 -12.41 4.11
CA ASP A 278 -13.25 -13.57 4.97
C ASP A 278 -13.39 -13.19 6.46
N ALA A 279 -12.60 -12.23 6.94
CA ALA A 279 -12.76 -11.68 8.29
C ALA A 279 -14.14 -11.00 8.47
N LEU A 280 -14.56 -10.19 7.48
CA LEU A 280 -15.88 -9.53 7.50
C LEU A 280 -17.03 -10.54 7.49
N ARG A 281 -16.94 -11.61 6.67
CA ARG A 281 -17.95 -12.69 6.64
C ARG A 281 -18.10 -13.42 7.98
N ARG A 282 -17.03 -13.48 8.77
CA ARG A 282 -17.04 -14.04 10.14
C ARG A 282 -17.58 -13.06 11.19
N GLY A 283 -17.92 -11.83 10.78
CA GLY A 283 -18.42 -10.77 11.66
C GLY A 283 -17.32 -9.98 12.37
N TYR A 284 -16.05 -10.10 11.94
CA TYR A 284 -14.94 -9.42 12.58
C TYR A 284 -15.00 -7.92 12.31
N ARG A 285 -14.61 -7.13 13.31
CA ARG A 285 -14.68 -5.67 13.28
C ARG A 285 -13.28 -5.08 13.24
N VAL A 286 -12.68 -5.20 12.06
CA VAL A 286 -11.29 -4.82 11.78
C VAL A 286 -11.17 -3.48 11.08
N GLY A 287 -10.09 -2.77 11.33
CA GLY A 287 -9.60 -1.68 10.51
C GLY A 287 -8.65 -2.23 9.46
N ILE A 288 -8.61 -1.61 8.29
CA ILE A 288 -7.79 -2.05 7.18
C ILE A 288 -6.44 -1.35 7.24
N THR A 289 -5.37 -2.13 7.18
CA THR A 289 -3.97 -1.68 7.21
C THR A 289 -3.20 -2.27 6.03
N ALA A 290 -2.02 -1.71 5.77
CA ALA A 290 -1.03 -2.28 4.89
C ALA A 290 0.37 -2.04 5.45
N GLY A 291 1.32 -2.89 5.06
CA GLY A 291 2.67 -2.83 5.59
C GLY A 291 3.71 -3.38 4.62
N THR A 292 4.94 -3.49 5.11
CA THR A 292 6.07 -3.95 4.30
C THR A 292 6.24 -5.47 4.31
N ASP A 293 6.29 -6.11 5.48
CA ASP A 293 6.72 -7.50 5.66
C ASP A 293 8.04 -7.78 4.93
N GLY A 294 8.98 -6.84 5.03
CA GLY A 294 10.21 -6.84 4.26
C GLY A 294 11.37 -7.49 5.00
N ILE A 295 12.31 -8.06 4.25
CA ILE A 295 13.57 -8.61 4.80
C ILE A 295 14.80 -7.85 4.28
N THR A 296 14.60 -6.72 3.60
CA THR A 296 15.68 -5.98 2.92
C THR A 296 16.12 -4.71 3.65
N GLY A 297 15.69 -4.49 4.90
CA GLY A 297 16.05 -3.29 5.68
C GLY A 297 15.52 -1.97 5.10
N ARG A 298 14.41 -2.01 4.32
CA ARG A 298 13.82 -0.85 3.63
C ARG A 298 12.32 -0.67 3.99
N PRO A 299 11.97 -0.53 5.28
CA PRO A 299 10.59 -0.34 5.70
C PRO A 299 9.95 0.87 5.00
N GLY A 300 8.70 0.73 4.57
CA GLY A 300 7.95 1.74 3.82
C GLY A 300 8.38 1.97 2.37
N ALA A 301 9.40 1.26 1.88
CA ALA A 301 9.92 1.40 0.51
C ALA A 301 10.52 0.08 -0.04
N CYS A 302 10.01 -1.06 0.41
CA CYS A 302 10.54 -2.35 0.02
C CYS A 302 9.97 -2.78 -1.34
N HIS A 303 10.85 -3.30 -2.19
CA HIS A 303 10.51 -3.87 -3.49
C HIS A 303 10.74 -5.39 -3.50
N PRO A 304 10.04 -6.14 -4.36
CA PRO A 304 10.38 -7.53 -4.65
C PRO A 304 11.85 -7.65 -5.04
N GLY A 305 12.59 -8.49 -4.31
CA GLY A 305 13.95 -8.85 -4.68
C GLY A 305 13.98 -9.94 -5.75
N TRP A 306 15.19 -10.42 -6.07
CA TRP A 306 15.39 -11.54 -7.01
C TRP A 306 14.79 -12.88 -6.52
N ARG A 307 14.60 -13.03 -5.21
CA ARG A 307 14.01 -14.24 -4.63
C ARG A 307 12.49 -14.19 -4.79
N ASN A 308 11.89 -15.29 -5.24
CA ASN A 308 10.44 -15.45 -5.38
C ASN A 308 9.71 -15.65 -4.03
N ASN A 309 10.15 -14.95 -2.98
CA ASN A 309 9.53 -14.96 -1.65
C ASN A 309 8.75 -13.68 -1.34
N ARG A 310 8.86 -12.66 -2.20
CA ARG A 310 8.07 -11.41 -2.21
C ARG A 310 7.56 -11.18 -3.64
N ASN A 311 6.33 -10.69 -3.78
CA ASN A 311 5.64 -10.58 -5.06
C ASN A 311 5.42 -9.16 -5.53
N VAL A 312 5.07 -8.26 -4.61
CA VAL A 312 4.68 -6.87 -4.91
C VAL A 312 5.45 -5.90 -4.02
N ARG A 313 5.37 -4.61 -4.33
CA ARG A 313 5.92 -3.54 -3.49
C ARG A 313 5.21 -3.51 -2.12
N ASN A 314 5.84 -2.90 -1.12
CA ASN A 314 5.20 -2.69 0.17
C ASN A 314 3.93 -1.84 0.06
N GLY A 315 3.03 -2.02 1.03
CA GLY A 315 1.95 -1.08 1.28
C GLY A 315 2.31 -0.07 2.36
N LEU A 316 1.37 0.85 2.61
CA LEU A 316 1.46 1.83 3.70
C LEU A 316 0.12 1.96 4.42
N THR A 317 0.18 2.21 5.72
CA THR A 317 -0.98 2.56 6.53
C THR A 317 -1.02 4.06 6.77
N ALA A 318 -2.17 4.67 6.52
CA ALA A 318 -2.47 6.02 6.96
C ALA A 318 -3.38 5.98 8.19
N VAL A 319 -3.17 6.88 9.15
CA VAL A 319 -4.00 7.02 10.36
C VAL A 319 -4.48 8.46 10.52
N TYR A 320 -5.71 8.63 10.99
CA TYR A 320 -6.27 9.92 11.36
C TYR A 320 -6.21 10.10 12.89
N ALA A 321 -5.20 10.84 13.35
CA ALA A 321 -4.90 11.08 14.76
C ALA A 321 -4.95 12.57 15.12
N GLU A 322 -5.20 12.87 16.39
CA GLU A 322 -5.27 14.25 16.91
C GLU A 322 -3.88 14.90 16.92
N ASP A 323 -2.84 14.12 17.21
CA ASP A 323 -1.46 14.55 17.25
C ASP A 323 -0.52 13.40 16.86
N LEU A 324 0.75 13.76 16.58
CA LEU A 324 1.80 12.79 16.31
C LEU A 324 2.47 12.35 17.62
N THR A 325 1.75 11.57 18.43
CA THR A 325 2.24 10.96 19.67
C THR A 325 1.91 9.47 19.71
N ARG A 326 2.60 8.68 20.56
CA ARG A 326 2.22 7.27 20.80
C ARG A 326 0.74 7.15 21.19
N THR A 327 0.23 8.05 22.04
CA THR A 327 -1.18 8.07 22.46
C THR A 327 -2.13 8.40 21.31
N GLY A 328 -1.82 9.41 20.50
CA GLY A 328 -2.64 9.81 19.36
C GLY A 328 -2.77 8.69 18.33
N ILE A 329 -1.63 8.10 17.93
CA ILE A 329 -1.58 7.00 16.97
C ILE A 329 -2.28 5.75 17.54
N TRP A 330 -2.01 5.40 18.80
CA TRP A 330 -2.67 4.28 19.49
C TRP A 330 -4.19 4.42 19.51
N LYS A 331 -4.72 5.60 19.86
CA LYS A 331 -6.15 5.88 19.87
C LYS A 331 -6.77 5.77 18.49
N ALA A 332 -6.08 6.26 17.45
CA ALA A 332 -6.55 6.18 16.07
C ALA A 332 -6.66 4.72 15.60
N LEU A 333 -5.60 3.92 15.81
CA LEU A 333 -5.57 2.50 15.46
C LEU A 333 -6.59 1.68 16.27
N SER A 334 -6.69 1.92 17.57
CA SER A 334 -7.69 1.28 18.43
C SER A 334 -9.13 1.56 17.97
N ALA A 335 -9.36 2.75 17.41
CA ALA A 335 -10.63 3.16 16.84
C ALA A 335 -10.80 2.78 15.36
N ARG A 336 -9.82 2.11 14.75
CA ARG A 336 -9.77 1.76 13.32
C ARG A 336 -9.90 2.97 12.39
N ARG A 337 -9.50 4.16 12.86
CA ARG A 337 -9.42 5.38 12.04
C ARG A 337 -8.15 5.37 11.20
N CYS A 338 -8.05 4.36 10.35
CA CYS A 338 -6.92 4.11 9.48
C CYS A 338 -7.37 3.58 8.13
N TYR A 339 -6.47 3.57 7.15
CA TYR A 339 -6.71 2.98 5.86
C TYR A 339 -5.40 2.51 5.23
N ALA A 340 -5.51 1.66 4.23
CA ALA A 340 -4.38 1.03 3.55
C ALA A 340 -4.17 1.63 2.16
N THR A 341 -2.92 1.59 1.67
CA THR A 341 -2.59 1.80 0.26
C THR A 341 -1.59 0.76 -0.23
N SER A 342 -1.47 0.60 -1.55
CA SER A 342 -0.42 -0.19 -2.22
C SER A 342 0.97 0.47 -2.19
N GLY A 343 1.17 1.44 -1.30
CA GLY A 343 2.43 2.13 -1.05
C GLY A 343 2.47 3.57 -1.56
N GLU A 344 1.51 4.00 -2.36
CA GLU A 344 1.28 5.39 -2.75
C GLU A 344 0.60 6.16 -1.61
N ARG A 345 0.96 7.43 -1.42
CA ARG A 345 0.32 8.28 -0.40
C ARG A 345 -0.99 8.89 -0.91
N ILE A 346 -1.92 8.01 -1.27
CA ILE A 346 -3.27 8.39 -1.71
C ILE A 346 -4.04 8.93 -0.53
N GLY A 347 -4.55 10.15 -0.63
CA GLY A 347 -5.40 10.71 0.39
C GLY A 347 -6.81 10.13 0.33
N LEU A 348 -7.32 9.57 1.43
CA LEU A 348 -8.66 8.98 1.48
C LEU A 348 -9.38 9.30 2.78
N TRP A 349 -10.52 9.97 2.68
CA TRP A 349 -11.51 10.10 3.75
C TRP A 349 -12.78 9.32 3.39
N PHE A 350 -13.36 8.67 4.38
CA PHE A 350 -14.59 7.91 4.24
C PHE A 350 -15.41 8.01 5.51
N GLU A 351 -16.69 8.30 5.35
CA GLU A 351 -17.66 8.35 6.44
C GLU A 351 -19.04 7.85 5.98
N VAL A 352 -19.84 7.42 6.95
CA VAL A 352 -21.25 7.11 6.76
C VAL A 352 -22.05 7.84 7.82
N ASP A 353 -23.08 8.60 7.41
CA ASP A 353 -23.90 9.44 8.28
C ASP A 353 -23.04 10.38 9.19
N GLY A 354 -21.95 10.93 8.64
CA GLY A 354 -21.01 11.80 9.35
C GLY A 354 -20.10 11.10 10.37
N GLN A 355 -20.14 9.76 10.45
CA GLN A 355 -19.24 8.97 11.30
C GLN A 355 -18.06 8.44 10.48
N PRO A 356 -16.81 8.67 10.91
CA PRO A 356 -15.63 8.32 10.11
C PRO A 356 -15.41 6.82 10.04
N MET A 357 -14.61 6.39 9.06
CA MET A 357 -14.03 5.04 8.96
C MET A 357 -13.60 4.48 10.32
N GLY A 358 -13.92 3.22 10.58
CA GLY A 358 -13.65 2.52 11.84
C GLY A 358 -14.77 2.59 12.88
N SER A 359 -15.74 3.51 12.71
CA SER A 359 -16.87 3.72 13.62
C SER A 359 -17.86 2.57 13.62
N LEU A 360 -18.56 2.42 14.74
CA LEU A 360 -19.76 1.59 14.87
C LEU A 360 -20.95 2.53 15.02
N LEU A 361 -21.93 2.45 14.13
CA LEU A 361 -23.10 3.32 14.15
C LEU A 361 -24.39 2.52 14.02
N THR A 362 -25.45 3.12 14.54
CA THR A 362 -26.82 2.65 14.41
C THR A 362 -27.63 3.75 13.75
N THR A 363 -28.34 3.43 12.67
CA THR A 363 -29.12 4.41 11.90
C THR A 363 -30.56 3.94 11.72
N ALA A 364 -31.49 4.89 11.69
CA ALA A 364 -32.90 4.64 11.40
C ALA A 364 -33.22 4.82 9.91
N GLY A 365 -32.36 5.54 9.19
CA GLY A 365 -32.55 5.90 7.79
C GLY A 365 -31.70 5.06 6.84
N ASP A 366 -31.78 5.44 5.57
CA ASP A 366 -30.91 4.93 4.51
C ASP A 366 -29.51 5.55 4.67
N PRO A 367 -28.45 4.76 4.95
CA PRO A 367 -27.12 5.29 5.22
C PRO A 367 -26.59 6.13 4.05
N LEU A 368 -25.99 7.28 4.36
CA LEU A 368 -25.33 8.15 3.40
C LEU A 368 -23.80 7.99 3.53
N ALA A 369 -23.20 7.32 2.55
CA ALA A 369 -21.75 7.26 2.38
C ALA A 369 -21.23 8.56 1.76
N THR A 370 -20.14 9.11 2.32
CA THR A 370 -19.40 10.26 1.79
C THR A 370 -17.92 9.91 1.67
N ILE A 371 -17.33 10.22 0.52
CA ILE A 371 -15.98 9.80 0.13
C ILE A 371 -15.24 11.01 -0.40
N GLU A 372 -14.04 11.26 0.12
CA GLU A 372 -13.11 12.23 -0.43
C GLU A 372 -11.79 11.55 -0.75
N VAL A 373 -11.30 11.74 -1.98
CA VAL A 373 -10.07 11.10 -2.43
C VAL A 373 -9.17 12.09 -3.15
N GLU A 374 -7.88 11.98 -2.88
CA GLU A 374 -6.78 12.72 -3.49
C GLU A 374 -5.73 11.72 -3.96
N GLY A 375 -5.78 11.34 -5.24
CA GLY A 375 -4.86 10.37 -5.83
C GLY A 375 -3.43 10.87 -5.86
N THR A 376 -2.44 10.00 -6.05
CA THR A 376 -1.09 10.40 -6.46
C THR A 376 -0.95 10.48 -7.97
N ALA A 377 -1.84 9.80 -8.71
CA ALA A 377 -2.03 9.84 -10.15
C ALA A 377 -3.55 9.98 -10.47
N PRO A 378 -3.94 10.12 -11.75
CA PRO A 378 -5.34 10.19 -12.16
C PRO A 378 -6.18 9.01 -11.63
N LEU A 379 -7.40 9.30 -11.17
CA LEU A 379 -8.32 8.32 -10.62
C LEU A 379 -9.02 7.57 -11.75
N GLU A 380 -8.96 6.24 -11.71
CA GLU A 380 -9.71 5.41 -12.66
C GLU A 380 -11.11 5.13 -12.15
N SER A 381 -11.23 4.65 -10.90
CA SER A 381 -12.52 4.32 -10.31
C SER A 381 -12.52 4.41 -8.78
N VAL A 382 -13.71 4.65 -8.26
CA VAL A 382 -14.05 4.53 -6.84
C VAL A 382 -15.16 3.51 -6.71
N GLU A 383 -14.98 2.53 -5.85
CA GLU A 383 -15.94 1.46 -5.62
C GLU A 383 -16.38 1.47 -4.14
N LEU A 384 -17.69 1.51 -3.90
CA LEU A 384 -18.27 1.35 -2.58
C LEU A 384 -18.69 -0.10 -2.38
N LEU A 385 -18.17 -0.70 -1.31
CA LEU A 385 -18.45 -2.06 -0.89
C LEU A 385 -19.30 -2.05 0.39
N ARG A 386 -20.22 -3.02 0.45
CA ARG A 386 -20.97 -3.41 1.64
C ARG A 386 -20.69 -4.89 1.89
N ASP A 387 -20.07 -5.18 3.03
CA ASP A 387 -19.47 -6.48 3.35
C ASP A 387 -18.51 -6.94 2.24
N ASP A 388 -18.82 -8.01 1.53
CA ASP A 388 -18.01 -8.55 0.43
C ASP A 388 -18.52 -8.17 -0.97
N ARG A 389 -19.58 -7.35 -1.05
CA ARG A 389 -20.25 -6.98 -2.30
C ARG A 389 -20.03 -5.53 -2.67
N GLN A 390 -19.67 -5.29 -3.93
CA GLN A 390 -19.71 -3.94 -4.52
C GLN A 390 -21.17 -3.51 -4.74
N ILE A 391 -21.54 -2.34 -4.19
CA ILE A 391 -22.89 -1.78 -4.29
C ILE A 391 -22.96 -0.53 -5.17
N CYS A 392 -21.83 0.16 -5.35
CA CYS A 392 -21.71 1.30 -6.26
C CYS A 392 -20.30 1.36 -6.86
N GLN A 393 -20.20 1.91 -8.08
CA GLN A 393 -18.93 2.22 -8.72
C GLN A 393 -19.07 3.53 -9.50
N TRP A 394 -18.12 4.42 -9.29
CA TRP A 394 -17.91 5.60 -10.11
C TRP A 394 -16.71 5.32 -11.02
N GLN A 395 -16.95 5.29 -12.33
CA GLN A 395 -15.89 5.30 -13.33
C GLN A 395 -15.53 6.77 -13.59
N LEU A 396 -14.27 7.13 -13.33
CA LEU A 396 -13.81 8.54 -13.38
C LEU A 396 -12.90 8.80 -14.59
N ALA A 397 -12.19 7.78 -15.07
CA ALA A 397 -11.42 7.87 -16.30
C ALA A 397 -12.24 7.41 -17.50
N GLU A 398 -12.37 8.28 -18.49
CA GLU A 398 -12.94 7.97 -19.80
C GLU A 398 -11.92 7.23 -20.67
N PRO A 399 -12.34 6.52 -21.73
CA PRO A 399 -11.44 5.96 -22.73
C PRO A 399 -10.59 7.03 -23.43
N SER A 400 -9.29 6.78 -23.59
CA SER A 400 -8.39 7.60 -24.41
C SER A 400 -8.95 7.71 -25.85
N PRO A 401 -9.00 8.92 -26.44
CA PRO A 401 -9.45 9.08 -27.82
C PRO A 401 -8.44 8.46 -28.80
N ALA A 402 -8.94 7.97 -29.93
CA ALA A 402 -8.07 7.55 -31.03
C ALA A 402 -7.43 8.79 -31.69
N ALA A 403 -6.15 8.69 -32.04
CA ALA A 403 -5.41 9.77 -32.70
C ALA A 403 -4.67 9.23 -33.92
N ASN A 404 -4.85 9.87 -35.08
CA ASN A 404 -4.15 9.52 -36.33
C ASN A 404 -4.24 8.03 -36.72
N GLY A 405 -5.39 7.39 -36.52
CA GLY A 405 -5.58 5.96 -36.81
C GLY A 405 -4.96 5.00 -35.79
N ARG A 406 -4.45 5.53 -34.67
CA ARG A 406 -3.87 4.75 -33.57
C ARG A 406 -4.82 4.70 -32.39
N HIS A 407 -4.86 3.54 -31.75
CA HIS A 407 -5.70 3.24 -30.61
C HIS A 407 -4.83 2.88 -29.41
N ARG A 408 -5.10 3.49 -28.25
CA ARG A 408 -4.51 3.06 -26.99
C ARG A 408 -5.37 1.93 -26.40
N VAL A 409 -4.81 0.73 -26.35
CA VAL A 409 -5.47 -0.47 -25.82
C VAL A 409 -4.74 -0.92 -24.56
N ARG A 410 -5.48 -1.13 -23.48
CA ARG A 410 -4.93 -1.65 -22.22
C ARG A 410 -5.23 -3.12 -22.07
N LEU A 411 -4.21 -3.90 -21.75
CA LEU A 411 -4.30 -5.28 -21.29
C LEU A 411 -3.95 -5.31 -19.82
N LEU A 412 -4.87 -5.73 -18.96
CA LEU A 412 -4.63 -5.95 -17.54
C LEU A 412 -4.82 -7.43 -17.23
N TRP A 413 -3.89 -7.99 -16.48
CA TRP A 413 -4.02 -9.29 -15.84
C TRP A 413 -3.95 -9.13 -14.32
N GLN A 414 -4.62 -10.02 -13.60
CA GLN A 414 -4.77 -9.88 -12.15
C GLN A 414 -5.00 -11.21 -11.46
N GLY A 415 -5.03 -11.15 -10.13
CA GLY A 415 -5.52 -12.22 -9.27
C GLY A 415 -4.40 -12.99 -8.59
N THR A 416 -4.82 -14.01 -7.83
CA THR A 416 -3.94 -14.85 -7.02
C THR A 416 -4.22 -16.32 -7.27
N ALA A 417 -3.18 -17.15 -7.39
CA ALA A 417 -3.34 -18.55 -7.77
C ALA A 417 -4.12 -19.34 -6.71
N GLN A 418 -3.83 -19.10 -5.44
CA GLN A 418 -4.50 -19.70 -4.29
C GLN A 418 -4.29 -18.85 -3.03
N ARG A 419 -5.14 -19.06 -2.01
CA ARG A 419 -4.98 -18.42 -0.69
C ARG A 419 -3.71 -18.91 -0.02
N GLY A 420 -3.00 -18.01 0.65
CA GLY A 420 -1.91 -18.38 1.54
C GLY A 420 -0.65 -17.55 1.36
N THR A 421 0.50 -18.21 1.50
CA THR A 421 1.83 -17.58 1.48
C THR A 421 2.14 -16.84 0.17
N ALA A 422 3.19 -16.02 0.16
CA ALA A 422 3.64 -15.33 -1.07
C ALA A 422 3.78 -16.29 -2.26
N ARG A 423 4.39 -17.47 -2.07
CA ARG A 423 4.53 -18.46 -3.16
C ARG A 423 3.19 -19.01 -3.64
N ALA A 424 2.26 -19.26 -2.70
CA ALA A 424 0.93 -19.76 -3.00
C ALA A 424 0.14 -18.74 -3.84
N GLN A 425 0.31 -17.45 -3.56
CA GLN A 425 -0.45 -16.40 -4.22
C GLN A 425 0.00 -16.09 -5.66
N ARG A 426 1.26 -16.37 -6.01
CA ARG A 426 1.86 -15.93 -7.26
C ARG A 426 1.20 -16.56 -8.50
N VAL A 427 0.86 -15.73 -9.49
CA VAL A 427 0.46 -16.11 -10.85
C VAL A 427 1.47 -15.56 -11.83
N THR A 428 2.11 -16.43 -12.63
CA THR A 428 3.05 -16.00 -13.68
C THR A 428 2.29 -15.70 -14.96
N TRP A 429 2.55 -14.53 -15.54
CA TRP A 429 1.91 -14.02 -16.76
C TRP A 429 2.90 -13.80 -17.91
N ASP A 430 4.10 -14.36 -17.84
CA ASP A 430 5.11 -14.26 -18.90
C ASP A 430 4.53 -14.65 -20.26
N GLY A 431 4.62 -13.75 -21.24
CA GLY A 431 3.84 -13.92 -22.46
C GLY A 431 4.15 -12.94 -23.57
N SER A 432 3.30 -12.99 -24.60
CA SER A 432 3.35 -12.07 -25.74
C SER A 432 1.96 -11.78 -26.32
N LEU A 433 1.88 -10.63 -26.99
CA LEU A 433 0.77 -10.25 -27.86
C LEU A 433 1.30 -10.15 -29.28
N ASN A 434 0.61 -10.78 -30.22
CA ASN A 434 0.93 -10.69 -31.65
C ASN A 434 -0.28 -10.13 -32.40
N LEU A 435 -0.04 -9.31 -33.42
CA LEU A 435 -1.04 -8.76 -34.32
C LEU A 435 -0.98 -9.44 -35.68
N ASP A 436 -2.12 -9.79 -36.26
CA ASP A 436 -2.27 -10.01 -37.70
C ASP A 436 -2.90 -8.75 -38.29
N ARG A 437 -2.28 -8.20 -39.35
CA ARG A 437 -2.72 -6.95 -40.01
C ARG A 437 -2.82 -5.75 -39.08
N GLY A 438 -1.79 -5.50 -38.28
CA GLY A 438 -1.65 -4.31 -37.45
C GLY A 438 -0.21 -4.07 -37.02
N THR A 439 0.06 -2.88 -36.50
CA THR A 439 1.40 -2.46 -36.07
C THR A 439 1.35 -1.93 -34.64
N LEU A 440 2.32 -2.31 -33.82
CA LEU A 440 2.56 -1.75 -32.48
C LEU A 440 3.55 -0.59 -32.57
N HIS A 441 3.16 0.57 -32.08
CA HIS A 441 3.99 1.78 -32.08
C HIS A 441 4.67 2.03 -30.72
N ALA A 442 3.96 1.74 -29.64
CA ALA A 442 4.45 1.98 -28.29
C ALA A 442 3.87 0.97 -27.29
N VAL A 443 4.60 0.79 -26.19
CA VAL A 443 4.17 0.02 -25.03
C VAL A 443 4.59 0.71 -23.74
N GLU A 444 3.66 0.75 -22.79
CA GLU A 444 3.88 1.27 -21.44
C GLU A 444 3.51 0.16 -20.44
N ALA A 445 4.38 -0.08 -19.46
CA ALA A 445 4.08 -1.01 -18.37
C ALA A 445 3.14 -0.37 -17.35
N VAL A 446 2.23 -1.17 -16.80
CA VAL A 446 1.28 -0.76 -15.77
C VAL A 446 1.50 -1.63 -14.53
N ASN A 447 1.86 -0.98 -13.42
CA ASN A 447 2.00 -1.60 -12.10
C ASN A 447 3.06 -2.72 -12.01
N PHE A 448 4.23 -2.50 -12.62
CA PHE A 448 5.39 -3.39 -12.54
C PHE A 448 6.24 -2.99 -11.32
N HIS A 449 6.61 -3.94 -10.47
CA HIS A 449 7.15 -3.66 -9.12
C HIS A 449 8.56 -4.18 -8.88
N GLY A 450 8.93 -5.30 -9.51
CA GLY A 450 10.19 -5.99 -9.29
C GLY A 450 11.18 -5.77 -10.44
N GLY A 451 12.48 -5.90 -10.16
CA GLY A 451 13.53 -5.78 -11.18
C GLY A 451 13.53 -6.90 -12.25
N GLU A 452 12.74 -7.95 -12.05
CA GLU A 452 12.50 -9.01 -13.04
C GLU A 452 11.30 -8.71 -13.96
N ASP A 453 10.41 -7.79 -13.55
CA ASP A 453 9.30 -7.37 -14.37
C ASP A 453 9.85 -6.56 -15.55
N ARG A 454 9.47 -6.94 -16.78
CA ARG A 454 9.95 -6.26 -17.98
C ARG A 454 9.00 -6.41 -19.13
N VAL A 455 9.01 -5.41 -20.00
CA VAL A 455 8.37 -5.45 -21.31
C VAL A 455 9.39 -5.09 -22.36
N ASP A 456 9.43 -5.88 -23.43
CA ASP A 456 10.32 -5.64 -24.55
C ASP A 456 9.77 -4.48 -25.40
N GLN A 457 10.64 -3.72 -26.06
CA GLN A 457 10.21 -2.74 -27.04
C GLN A 457 9.44 -3.44 -28.18
N PRO A 458 8.40 -2.81 -28.76
CA PRO A 458 7.61 -3.44 -29.80
C PRO A 458 8.47 -3.78 -31.01
N SER A 459 8.24 -4.96 -31.60
CA SER A 459 8.90 -5.42 -32.82
C SER A 459 7.84 -5.63 -33.89
N GLY A 460 7.51 -4.57 -34.62
CA GLY A 460 6.50 -4.59 -35.67
C GLY A 460 5.11 -4.93 -35.14
N ASP A 461 4.74 -6.20 -35.23
CA ASP A 461 3.43 -6.75 -34.86
C ASP A 461 3.44 -7.49 -33.51
N ARG A 462 4.58 -7.52 -32.80
CA ARG A 462 4.75 -8.30 -31.57
C ARG A 462 5.30 -7.49 -30.41
N VAL A 463 4.78 -7.77 -29.21
CA VAL A 463 5.38 -7.38 -27.93
C VAL A 463 5.41 -8.57 -26.98
N ALA A 464 6.48 -8.69 -26.18
CA ALA A 464 6.63 -9.73 -25.17
C ALA A 464 6.97 -9.11 -23.81
N TRP A 465 6.63 -9.83 -22.74
CA TRP A 465 6.84 -9.35 -21.37
C TRP A 465 7.12 -10.51 -20.41
N ARG A 466 7.59 -10.14 -19.23
CA ARG A 466 7.63 -10.99 -18.03
C ARG A 466 7.04 -10.23 -16.86
N ASN A 467 6.10 -10.86 -16.18
CA ASN A 467 5.46 -10.28 -15.00
C ASN A 467 4.71 -11.36 -14.22
N ALA A 468 4.54 -11.13 -12.92
CA ALA A 468 3.69 -11.94 -12.06
C ALA A 468 2.78 -11.06 -11.19
N THR A 469 1.62 -11.62 -10.82
CA THR A 469 0.71 -10.99 -9.85
C THR A 469 0.61 -11.85 -8.59
N ALA A 470 0.23 -11.21 -7.48
CA ALA A 470 -0.22 -11.84 -6.26
C ALA A 470 -1.38 -11.01 -5.69
N GLY A 471 -2.56 -11.18 -6.29
CA GLY A 471 -3.78 -10.45 -5.95
C GLY A 471 -3.87 -9.02 -6.49
N ASN A 472 -2.74 -8.38 -6.80
CA ASN A 472 -2.71 -7.09 -7.50
C ASN A 472 -3.12 -7.23 -8.99
N ARG A 473 -3.27 -6.08 -9.66
CA ARG A 473 -3.46 -5.97 -11.11
C ARG A 473 -2.19 -5.40 -11.74
N ALA A 474 -1.76 -5.94 -12.87
CA ALA A 474 -0.65 -5.41 -13.65
C ALA A 474 -0.94 -5.57 -15.15
N GLY A 475 -0.18 -4.92 -16.01
CA GLY A 475 -0.47 -5.02 -17.43
C GLY A 475 0.32 -4.07 -18.31
N LEU A 476 -0.22 -3.81 -19.49
CA LEU A 476 0.39 -2.97 -20.52
C LEU A 476 -0.66 -2.03 -21.12
N VAL A 477 -0.23 -0.82 -21.49
CA VAL A 477 -0.93 0.02 -22.46
C VAL A 477 -0.16 -0.03 -23.78
N LEU A 478 -0.85 -0.35 -24.87
CA LEU A 478 -0.29 -0.48 -26.21
C LEU A 478 -0.88 0.57 -27.14
N GLU A 479 -0.03 1.20 -27.96
CA GLU A 479 -0.48 2.00 -29.09
C GLU A 479 -0.51 1.12 -30.35
N ILE A 480 -1.71 0.81 -30.82
CA ILE A 480 -1.96 -0.10 -31.95
C ILE A 480 -2.53 0.69 -33.12
N GLU A 481 -1.91 0.55 -34.29
CA GLU A 481 -2.49 0.93 -35.58
C GLU A 481 -3.06 -0.32 -36.26
N GLY A 482 -4.34 -0.28 -36.63
CA GLY A 482 -5.04 -1.41 -37.21
C GLY A 482 -6.45 -1.04 -37.66
N ASP A 483 -7.10 -1.96 -38.37
CA ASP A 483 -8.45 -1.82 -38.91
C ASP A 483 -9.42 -2.87 -38.33
N GLU A 484 -10.61 -2.98 -38.93
CA GLU A 484 -11.64 -3.94 -38.52
C GLU A 484 -11.27 -5.41 -38.77
N HIS A 485 -10.21 -5.68 -39.53
CA HIS A 485 -9.68 -7.00 -39.82
C HIS A 485 -8.44 -7.34 -38.97
N THR A 486 -7.92 -6.40 -38.18
CA THR A 486 -6.79 -6.66 -37.27
C THR A 486 -7.18 -7.65 -36.18
N MET A 487 -6.41 -8.75 -36.09
CA MET A 487 -6.60 -9.80 -35.08
C MET A 487 -5.45 -9.77 -34.08
N CYS A 488 -5.77 -9.76 -32.79
CA CYS A 488 -4.79 -9.83 -31.72
C CYS A 488 -4.77 -11.24 -31.13
N SER A 489 -3.59 -11.76 -30.81
CA SER A 489 -3.41 -13.06 -30.15
C SER A 489 -2.61 -12.90 -28.86
N PHE A 490 -3.29 -13.05 -27.72
CA PHE A 490 -2.71 -13.01 -26.38
C PHE A 490 -2.23 -14.41 -25.98
N ASN A 491 -0.96 -14.50 -25.57
CA ASN A 491 -0.31 -15.76 -25.23
C ASN A 491 0.46 -15.61 -23.91
N ALA A 492 -0.16 -15.95 -22.79
CA ALA A 492 0.52 -16.05 -21.50
C ALA A 492 -0.11 -17.18 -20.67
N PRO A 493 0.64 -18.03 -19.95
CA PRO A 493 0.02 -18.87 -18.93
C PRO A 493 -0.79 -18.00 -17.95
N PRO A 494 -1.95 -18.46 -17.46
CA PRO A 494 -2.61 -19.74 -17.75
C PRO A 494 -3.55 -19.74 -18.96
N ILE A 495 -3.61 -18.67 -19.77
CA ILE A 495 -4.62 -18.52 -20.84
C ILE A 495 -4.08 -17.98 -22.17
N HIS A 496 -4.47 -18.62 -23.27
CA HIS A 496 -4.22 -18.14 -24.63
C HIS A 496 -5.54 -17.94 -25.36
N PHE A 497 -5.66 -16.82 -26.09
CA PHE A 497 -6.85 -16.54 -26.89
C PHE A 497 -6.58 -15.45 -27.93
N SER A 498 -7.40 -15.44 -28.99
CA SER A 498 -7.39 -14.38 -29.99
C SER A 498 -8.67 -13.56 -29.92
N PHE A 499 -8.58 -12.29 -30.32
CA PHE A 499 -9.70 -11.36 -30.36
C PHE A 499 -9.53 -10.30 -31.45
N PRO A 500 -10.60 -9.85 -32.13
CA PRO A 500 -10.53 -8.74 -33.06
C PRO A 500 -10.26 -7.42 -32.32
N LEU A 501 -9.36 -6.57 -32.85
CA LEU A 501 -9.09 -5.25 -32.28
C LEU A 501 -10.38 -4.41 -32.18
N ALA A 502 -11.17 -4.38 -33.25
CA ALA A 502 -12.42 -3.63 -33.30
C ALA A 502 -13.47 -4.03 -32.25
N HIS A 503 -13.38 -5.24 -31.68
CA HIS A 503 -14.26 -5.66 -30.59
C HIS A 503 -13.88 -4.97 -29.28
N VAL A 504 -12.60 -5.07 -28.89
CA VAL A 504 -12.13 -4.52 -27.60
C VAL A 504 -12.17 -3.00 -27.57
N LEU A 505 -12.17 -2.32 -28.72
CA LEU A 505 -12.36 -0.87 -28.81
C LEU A 505 -13.81 -0.43 -28.51
N LYS A 506 -14.79 -1.31 -28.65
CA LYS A 506 -16.22 -1.01 -28.39
C LYS A 506 -16.64 -1.40 -26.98
N ALA A 507 -16.12 -2.51 -26.47
CA ALA A 507 -16.44 -3.01 -25.14
C ALA A 507 -15.27 -3.80 -24.58
N PRO A 508 -14.97 -3.69 -23.26
CA PRO A 508 -13.94 -4.49 -22.63
C PRO A 508 -14.21 -6.00 -22.76
N LEU A 509 -13.19 -6.74 -23.17
CA LEU A 509 -13.17 -8.19 -23.17
C LEU A 509 -12.56 -8.69 -21.86
N VAL A 510 -13.30 -9.50 -21.12
CA VAL A 510 -12.79 -10.18 -19.92
C VAL A 510 -12.70 -11.68 -20.16
N ARG A 511 -11.61 -12.27 -19.69
CA ARG A 511 -11.37 -13.72 -19.70
C ARG A 511 -10.91 -14.15 -18.31
N GLU A 512 -11.82 -14.79 -17.59
CA GLU A 512 -11.53 -15.43 -16.30
C GLU A 512 -10.63 -16.65 -16.51
N THR A 513 -9.78 -16.92 -15.53
CA THR A 513 -8.88 -18.07 -15.46
C THR A 513 -9.05 -18.76 -14.10
N GLY A 514 -8.45 -19.95 -13.95
CA GLY A 514 -8.45 -20.62 -12.64
C GLY A 514 -7.66 -19.84 -11.60
N GLY A 515 -8.11 -19.87 -10.34
CA GLY A 515 -7.54 -19.11 -9.23
C GLY A 515 -8.60 -18.22 -8.57
N LEU A 516 -8.15 -17.28 -7.74
CA LEU A 516 -9.02 -16.29 -7.09
C LEU A 516 -8.91 -14.94 -7.82
N ASP A 517 -10.02 -14.50 -8.39
CA ASP A 517 -10.13 -13.28 -9.20
C ASP A 517 -9.06 -13.20 -10.30
N CYS A 518 -8.60 -14.36 -10.80
CA CYS A 518 -7.62 -14.47 -11.86
C CYS A 518 -8.28 -14.26 -13.21
N ARG A 519 -7.88 -13.21 -13.91
CA ARG A 519 -8.45 -12.85 -15.22
C ARG A 519 -7.55 -11.93 -16.03
N VAL A 520 -7.83 -11.87 -17.32
CA VAL A 520 -7.30 -10.88 -18.25
C VAL A 520 -8.46 -9.99 -18.73
N ALA A 521 -8.28 -8.67 -18.65
CA ALA A 521 -9.20 -7.66 -19.15
C ALA A 521 -8.52 -6.85 -20.26
N ILE A 522 -9.19 -6.67 -21.39
CA ILE A 522 -8.66 -5.96 -22.56
C ILE A 522 -9.69 -4.95 -23.02
N GLY A 523 -9.30 -3.69 -23.17
CA GLY A 523 -10.20 -2.63 -23.63
C GLY A 523 -9.45 -1.36 -23.97
N PRO A 524 -10.16 -0.25 -24.22
CA PRO A 524 -9.52 1.04 -24.39
C PRO A 524 -8.72 1.42 -23.14
N ALA A 525 -7.55 2.01 -23.32
CA ALA A 525 -6.80 2.56 -22.19
C ALA A 525 -7.53 3.78 -21.61
N PRO A 526 -7.47 4.02 -20.28
CA PRO A 526 -8.02 5.23 -19.69
C PRO A 526 -7.29 6.46 -20.21
N ASP A 527 -7.98 7.59 -20.27
CA ASP A 527 -7.40 8.90 -20.52
C ASP A 527 -6.54 9.32 -19.31
N ASN A 528 -5.36 9.87 -19.60
CA ASN A 528 -4.45 10.37 -18.58
C ASN A 528 -4.93 11.70 -17.99
N ASP A 529 -5.88 12.39 -18.63
CA ASP A 529 -6.48 13.63 -18.15
C ASP A 529 -7.62 13.41 -17.12
N ALA A 530 -7.82 12.18 -16.66
CA ALA A 530 -8.78 11.84 -15.62
C ALA A 530 -8.53 12.64 -14.32
N PRO A 531 -9.57 12.93 -13.53
CA PRO A 531 -9.43 13.75 -12.32
C PRO A 531 -8.53 13.06 -11.30
N THR A 532 -7.65 13.82 -10.66
CA THR A 532 -6.81 13.33 -9.54
C THR A 532 -7.50 13.46 -8.18
N ARG A 533 -8.72 14.01 -8.14
CA ARG A 533 -9.52 14.22 -6.93
C ARG A 533 -10.98 13.92 -7.20
N ALA A 534 -11.69 13.41 -6.20
CA ALA A 534 -13.14 13.26 -6.24
C ALA A 534 -13.77 13.45 -4.85
N SER A 535 -14.96 14.03 -4.84
CA SER A 535 -15.86 14.07 -3.69
C SER A 535 -17.19 13.45 -4.12
N LEU A 536 -17.56 12.34 -3.49
CA LEU A 536 -18.64 11.47 -3.93
C LEU A 536 -19.56 11.15 -2.77
N THR A 537 -20.84 10.98 -3.05
CA THR A 537 -21.84 10.56 -2.07
C THR A 537 -22.74 9.46 -2.63
N PHE A 538 -23.17 8.54 -1.78
CA PHE A 538 -24.10 7.48 -2.14
C PHE A 538 -25.06 7.20 -0.99
N ARG A 539 -26.36 7.17 -1.30
CA ARG A 539 -27.39 6.78 -0.33
C ARG A 539 -27.81 5.35 -0.60
N ASP A 540 -27.62 4.48 0.38
CA ASP A 540 -27.98 3.08 0.27
C ASP A 540 -29.42 2.84 0.73
N VAL A 541 -30.32 2.70 -0.24
CA VAL A 541 -31.75 2.51 -0.03
C VAL A 541 -32.16 1.05 0.11
N ASP A 542 -31.22 0.11 -0.03
CA ASP A 542 -31.49 -1.31 0.14
C ASP A 542 -31.86 -1.62 1.60
N ALA A 543 -32.66 -2.66 1.80
CA ALA A 543 -32.91 -3.22 3.12
C ALA A 543 -31.60 -3.80 3.70
N LEU A 544 -31.28 -3.41 4.93
CA LEU A 544 -30.09 -3.88 5.65
C LEU A 544 -30.50 -4.90 6.69
N THR A 545 -29.77 -6.02 6.75
CA THR A 545 -30.00 -7.07 7.75
C THR A 545 -28.78 -7.20 8.65
N GLY A 546 -28.98 -7.06 9.95
CA GLY A 546 -27.89 -7.09 10.92
C GLY A 546 -26.94 -5.90 10.76
N MET A 547 -25.70 -6.11 11.22
CA MET A 547 -24.63 -5.12 11.07
C MET A 547 -23.91 -5.34 9.74
N GLN A 548 -23.68 -4.26 8.99
CA GLN A 548 -23.08 -4.25 7.66
C GLN A 548 -21.80 -3.40 7.69
N ALA A 549 -20.75 -3.84 7.01
CA ALA A 549 -19.48 -3.13 6.90
C ALA A 549 -19.42 -2.34 5.58
N TYR A 550 -19.48 -1.02 5.63
CA TYR A 550 -19.31 -0.16 4.45
C TYR A 550 -17.86 0.27 4.33
N TRP A 551 -17.26 0.16 3.14
CA TRP A 551 -15.86 0.52 2.90
C TRP A 551 -15.65 0.81 1.42
N VAL A 552 -14.53 1.46 1.08
CA VAL A 552 -14.26 1.86 -0.30
C VAL A 552 -12.92 1.36 -0.79
N ARG A 553 -12.89 1.05 -2.09
CA ARG A 553 -11.68 0.76 -2.85
C ARG A 553 -11.48 1.85 -3.89
N ILE A 554 -10.30 2.45 -3.89
CA ILE A 554 -9.86 3.42 -4.89
C ILE A 554 -8.90 2.72 -5.85
N THR A 555 -9.05 2.98 -7.14
CA THR A 555 -8.08 2.54 -8.16
C THR A 555 -7.68 3.74 -9.02
N GLN A 556 -6.37 3.96 -9.15
CA GLN A 556 -5.79 4.91 -10.08
C GLN A 556 -5.51 4.26 -11.44
N ILE A 557 -5.28 5.07 -12.48
CA ILE A 557 -5.00 4.55 -13.84
C ILE A 557 -3.74 3.67 -13.90
N ASP A 558 -2.77 3.93 -13.03
CA ASP A 558 -1.53 3.15 -12.84
C ASP A 558 -1.74 1.86 -12.03
N GLN A 559 -2.98 1.58 -11.61
CA GLN A 559 -3.40 0.47 -10.75
C GLN A 559 -2.86 0.52 -9.32
N ALA A 560 -2.36 1.67 -8.87
CA ALA A 560 -2.22 1.93 -7.43
C ALA A 560 -3.61 1.96 -6.78
N GLN A 561 -3.69 1.47 -5.55
CA GLN A 561 -4.95 1.29 -4.83
C GLN A 561 -4.90 1.81 -3.39
N ALA A 562 -6.08 2.17 -2.88
CA ALA A 562 -6.31 2.46 -1.47
C ALA A 562 -7.61 1.82 -0.99
N TRP A 563 -7.66 1.44 0.30
CA TRP A 563 -8.82 0.81 0.93
C TRP A 563 -9.12 1.45 2.28
N SER A 564 -10.32 2.02 2.45
CA SER A 564 -10.72 2.58 3.75
C SER A 564 -10.98 1.48 4.77
N SER A 565 -10.76 1.77 6.06
CA SER A 565 -11.38 0.94 7.10
C SER A 565 -12.91 0.99 7.00
N PRO A 566 -13.62 -0.09 7.37
CA PRO A 566 -15.05 -0.08 7.30
C PRO A 566 -15.71 0.80 8.35
N VAL A 567 -16.85 1.37 8.00
CA VAL A 567 -17.85 1.87 8.95
C VAL A 567 -18.88 0.77 9.16
N TYR A 568 -19.08 0.36 10.40
CA TYR A 568 -19.99 -0.73 10.77
C TYR A 568 -21.36 -0.17 11.13
N VAL A 569 -22.36 -0.46 10.31
CA VAL A 569 -23.70 0.13 10.37
C VAL A 569 -24.72 -0.92 10.74
N SER A 570 -25.50 -0.67 11.80
CA SER A 570 -26.71 -1.44 12.09
C SER A 570 -27.95 -0.58 11.79
N ARG A 571 -28.94 -1.15 11.11
CA ARG A 571 -30.23 -0.48 10.87
C ARG A 571 -31.30 -1.05 11.81
N HIS A 572 -32.05 -0.17 12.46
CA HIS A 572 -33.20 -0.53 13.31
C HIS A 572 -34.53 -0.26 12.62
#